data_AF-A0A0A0B268-F1
#
_entry.id   AF-A0A0A0B268-F1
#
_cell.length_a   1.000
_cell.length_b   1.000
_cell.length_c   1.000
_cell.angle_alpha   90.00
_cell.angle_beta   90.00
_cell.angle_gamma   90.00
#
_symmetry.space_group_name_H-M   'P 1'
#
loop_
_entity.id
_entity.type
_entity.pdbx_description
1 polymer ?
#
loop_
_entity_poly.entity_id
_entity_poly.type
_entity_poly.pdbx_seq_one_letter_code
_entity_poly.pdbx_strand_id
1 'polypeptide(L)'
;EIRWIRHQISETVHLYRNGEDVYGAQMEEYIGRTELARDGLSSGILDLRITGVRPFDDGQYVCTVRDADSYGEALVELEVAAPFFHNAHHWMAALGVFLTLSVLSTALSAYLWRKKS
;
A
#
# COMPACT_ATOMS: atom_id res chain seq x y z
N GLU A 1 -23.04 11.70 8.47
CA GLU A 1 -21.92 11.72 7.50
C GLU A 1 -20.84 10.78 7.99
N ILE A 2 -20.27 9.98 7.09
CA ILE A 2 -19.11 9.12 7.35
C ILE A 2 -18.00 9.53 6.40
N ARG A 3 -16.82 9.84 6.92
CA ARG A 3 -15.65 10.21 6.11
C ARG A 3 -14.43 9.40 6.53
N TRP A 4 -13.78 8.80 5.55
CA TRP A 4 -12.47 8.18 5.67
C TRP A 4 -11.40 9.13 5.16
N ILE A 5 -10.33 9.28 5.95
CA ILE A 5 -9.28 10.29 5.74
C ILE A 5 -7.92 9.62 5.90
N ARG A 6 -6.92 9.98 5.08
CA ARG A 6 -5.52 9.63 5.36
C ARG A 6 -5.03 10.39 6.58
N HIS A 7 -4.62 9.70 7.63
CA HIS A 7 -4.25 10.33 8.90
C HIS A 7 -3.10 11.35 8.73
N GLN A 8 -2.07 11.02 7.95
CA GLN A 8 -0.86 11.84 7.86
C GLN A 8 -1.06 13.15 7.10
N ILE A 9 -1.99 13.19 6.14
CA ILE A 9 -2.20 14.35 5.25
C ILE A 9 -3.58 14.98 5.41
N SER A 10 -4.46 14.37 6.21
CA SER A 10 -5.84 14.85 6.46
C SER A 10 -6.68 14.99 5.18
N GLU A 11 -6.36 14.24 4.13
CA GLU A 11 -7.06 14.27 2.85
C GLU A 11 -8.11 13.15 2.75
N THR A 12 -9.20 13.44 2.03
CA THR A 12 -10.38 12.56 1.99
C THR A 12 -10.17 11.37 1.05
N VAL A 13 -10.30 10.17 1.60
CA VAL A 13 -10.25 8.90 0.88
C VAL A 13 -11.62 8.47 0.40
N HIS A 14 -12.64 8.67 1.25
CA HIS A 14 -14.02 8.34 0.93
C HIS A 14 -14.97 9.20 1.76
N LEU A 15 -16.10 9.60 1.15
CA LEU A 15 -17.15 10.38 1.80
C LEU A 15 -18.50 9.75 1.50
N TYR A 16 -19.23 9.40 2.54
CA TYR A 16 -20.61 8.93 2.47
C TYR A 16 -21.53 9.91 3.21
N ARG A 17 -22.49 10.47 2.48
CA ARG A 17 -23.40 11.50 3.00
C ARG A 17 -24.78 11.33 2.37
N ASN A 18 -25.83 11.50 3.16
CA ASN A 18 -27.22 11.47 2.70
C ASN A 18 -27.62 10.18 1.96
N GLY A 19 -27.02 9.04 2.32
CA GLY A 19 -27.36 7.76 1.69
C GLY A 19 -26.51 7.41 0.45
N GLU A 20 -25.56 8.26 0.06
CA GLU A 20 -24.79 8.09 -1.18
C GLU A 20 -23.29 8.37 -1.01
N ASP A 21 -22.49 7.76 -1.88
CA ASP A 21 -21.04 8.03 -1.98
C ASP A 21 -20.82 9.34 -2.75
N VAL A 22 -19.97 10.21 -2.21
CA VAL A 22 -19.70 11.54 -2.76
C VAL A 22 -18.27 11.58 -3.28
N TYR A 23 -18.13 11.56 -4.61
CA TYR A 23 -16.82 11.48 -5.27
C TYR A 23 -16.10 12.83 -5.40
N GLY A 24 -16.81 13.96 -5.42
CA GLY A 24 -16.22 15.28 -5.72
C GLY A 24 -15.26 15.84 -4.66
N ALA A 25 -15.18 15.21 -3.48
CA ALA A 25 -14.27 15.60 -2.41
C ALA A 25 -13.15 14.57 -2.18
N GLN A 26 -13.09 13.48 -2.97
CA GLN A 26 -12.07 12.45 -2.83
C GLN A 26 -10.76 12.86 -3.50
N MET A 27 -9.65 12.42 -2.91
CA MET A 27 -8.35 12.39 -3.56
C MET A 27 -8.40 11.60 -4.88
N GLU A 28 -7.74 12.10 -5.92
CA GLU A 28 -7.73 11.50 -7.27
C GLU A 28 -7.30 10.03 -7.25
N GLU A 29 -6.37 9.68 -6.38
CA GLU A 29 -5.82 8.34 -6.22
C GLU A 29 -6.83 7.29 -5.72
N TYR A 30 -7.96 7.72 -5.17
CA TYR A 30 -8.99 6.87 -4.57
C TYR A 30 -10.33 6.90 -5.34
N ILE A 31 -10.50 7.83 -6.28
CA ILE A 31 -11.70 7.93 -7.12
C ILE A 31 -11.93 6.60 -7.85
N GLY A 32 -13.15 6.07 -7.74
CA GLY A 32 -13.55 4.79 -8.35
C GLY A 32 -12.91 3.54 -7.74
N ARG A 33 -12.07 3.70 -6.70
CA ARG A 33 -11.43 2.59 -5.99
C ARG A 33 -12.06 2.33 -4.63
N THR A 34 -12.76 3.30 -4.05
CA THR A 34 -13.27 3.21 -2.68
C THR A 34 -14.80 3.09 -2.61
N GLU A 35 -15.28 2.30 -1.66
CA GLU A 35 -16.70 2.10 -1.37
C GLU A 35 -16.91 1.82 0.12
N LEU A 36 -17.95 2.41 0.72
CA LEU A 36 -18.37 2.05 2.09
C LEU A 36 -19.21 0.76 2.06
N ALA A 37 -18.80 -0.25 2.83
CA ALA A 37 -19.53 -1.51 2.95
C ALA A 37 -20.94 -1.28 3.55
N ARG A 38 -21.96 -1.85 2.91
CA ARG A 38 -23.38 -1.60 3.24
C ARG A 38 -23.98 -2.62 4.20
N ASP A 39 -23.46 -3.84 4.16
CA ASP A 39 -23.92 -5.00 4.95
C ASP A 39 -23.77 -4.77 6.46
N GLY A 40 -22.70 -4.08 6.88
CA GLY A 40 -22.44 -3.78 8.28
C GLY A 40 -23.12 -2.52 8.84
N LEU A 41 -23.65 -1.65 7.97
CA LEU A 41 -24.00 -0.28 8.33
C LEU A 41 -25.11 -0.19 9.39
N SER A 42 -26.15 -1.05 9.28
CA SER A 42 -27.24 -1.10 10.27
C SER A 42 -26.80 -1.58 11.65
N SER A 43 -25.65 -2.26 11.72
CA SER A 43 -25.04 -2.76 12.96
C SER A 43 -23.93 -1.83 13.47
N GLY A 44 -23.74 -0.68 12.82
CA GLY A 44 -22.71 0.31 13.18
C GLY A 44 -21.30 -0.04 12.69
N ILE A 45 -21.15 -1.00 11.78
CA ILE A 45 -19.87 -1.33 11.14
C ILE A 45 -19.70 -0.44 9.91
N LEU A 46 -18.55 0.23 9.81
CA LEU A 46 -18.30 1.31 8.85
C LEU A 46 -17.13 1.00 7.92
N ASP A 47 -16.95 -0.25 7.54
CA ASP A 47 -15.78 -0.73 6.81
C ASP A 47 -15.63 -0.05 5.44
N LEU A 48 -14.40 0.36 5.13
CA LEU A 48 -14.01 0.89 3.84
C LEU A 48 -13.42 -0.21 2.98
N ARG A 49 -13.97 -0.41 1.77
CA ARG A 49 -13.36 -1.25 0.75
C ARG A 49 -12.51 -0.40 -0.20
N ILE A 50 -11.24 -0.76 -0.35
CA ILE A 50 -10.34 -0.21 -1.37
C ILE A 50 -10.04 -1.30 -2.40
N THR A 51 -10.37 -1.06 -3.67
CA THR A 51 -10.14 -2.00 -4.76
C THR A 51 -8.79 -1.75 -5.45
N GLY A 52 -8.13 -2.84 -5.82
CA GLY A 52 -6.80 -2.80 -6.43
C GLY A 52 -5.76 -2.13 -5.54
N VAL A 53 -5.63 -2.59 -4.28
CA VAL A 53 -4.72 -2.05 -3.26
C VAL A 53 -3.28 -1.97 -3.81
N ARG A 54 -2.60 -0.86 -3.51
CA ARG A 54 -1.25 -0.51 -3.97
C ARG A 54 -0.36 -0.24 -2.75
N PRO A 55 0.98 -0.34 -2.88
CA PRO A 55 1.90 0.02 -1.80
C PRO A 55 1.71 1.45 -1.26
N PHE A 56 1.24 2.38 -2.09
CA PHE A 56 0.92 3.75 -1.67
C PHE A 56 -0.28 3.84 -0.70
N ASP A 57 -1.19 2.87 -0.74
CA ASP A 57 -2.35 2.85 0.14
C ASP A 57 -1.97 2.43 1.58
N ASP A 58 -0.73 1.98 1.81
CA ASP A 58 -0.22 1.64 3.14
C ASP A 58 -0.25 2.84 4.10
N GLY A 59 -0.58 2.55 5.37
CA GLY A 59 -0.51 3.48 6.48
C GLY A 59 -1.84 3.73 7.19
N GLN A 60 -1.86 4.79 8.00
CA GLN A 60 -2.98 5.15 8.86
C GLN A 60 -4.12 5.90 8.16
N TYR A 61 -5.33 5.51 8.55
CA TYR A 61 -6.60 6.11 8.16
C TYR A 61 -7.38 6.50 9.40
N VAL A 62 -8.22 7.52 9.27
CA VAL A 62 -9.20 7.90 10.29
C VAL A 62 -10.59 7.80 9.68
N CYS A 63 -11.45 7.02 10.31
CA CYS A 63 -12.89 7.06 10.06
C CYS A 63 -13.51 8.09 11.01
N THR A 64 -14.23 9.05 10.46
CA THR A 64 -15.00 10.04 11.24
C THR A 64 -16.47 9.86 10.95
N VAL A 65 -17.29 9.96 11.99
CA VAL A 65 -18.75 9.91 11.93
C VAL A 65 -19.26 11.19 12.53
N ARG A 66 -20.07 11.93 11.77
CA ARG A 66 -20.65 13.19 12.22
C ARG A 66 -22.13 13.21 11.94
N ASP A 67 -22.89 13.53 12.97
CA ASP A 67 -24.31 13.90 12.89
C ASP A 67 -24.49 15.31 13.45
N ALA A 68 -25.73 15.82 13.52
CA ALA A 68 -26.03 17.18 14.00
C ALA A 68 -25.38 17.48 15.36
N ASP A 69 -25.51 16.56 16.32
CA ASP A 69 -25.07 16.76 17.71
C ASP A 69 -23.98 15.78 18.16
N SER A 70 -23.52 14.88 17.28
CA SER A 70 -22.57 13.83 17.64
C SER A 70 -21.38 13.77 16.68
N TYR A 71 -20.23 13.44 17.27
CA TYR A 71 -18.98 13.22 16.57
C TYR A 71 -18.28 12.01 17.17
N GLY A 72 -17.78 11.14 16.32
CA GLY A 72 -16.92 10.03 16.71
C GLY A 72 -15.83 9.82 15.67
N GLU A 73 -14.69 9.31 16.10
CA GLU A 73 -13.60 8.93 15.21
C GLU A 73 -12.92 7.65 15.67
N ALA A 74 -12.31 6.96 14.72
CA ALA A 74 -11.49 5.77 14.96
C ALA A 74 -10.30 5.76 14.00
N LEU A 75 -9.12 5.43 14.52
CA LEU A 75 -7.90 5.25 13.73
C LEU A 75 -7.77 3.78 13.32
N VAL A 76 -7.41 3.55 12.06
CA VAL A 76 -7.20 2.22 11.47
C VAL A 76 -5.88 2.21 10.72
N GLU A 77 -5.06 1.19 10.93
CA GLU A 77 -3.82 0.96 10.19
C GLU A 77 -4.09 -0.01 9.03
N LEU A 78 -3.66 0.35 7.82
CA LEU A 78 -3.66 -0.55 6.66
C LEU A 78 -2.24 -0.95 6.31
N GLU A 79 -1.89 -2.21 6.54
CA GLU A 79 -0.60 -2.77 6.14
C GLU A 79 -0.72 -3.46 4.77
N VAL A 80 0.06 -3.00 3.79
CA VAL A 80 0.07 -3.56 2.44
C VAL A 80 1.32 -4.40 2.23
N ALA A 81 1.14 -5.72 2.26
CA ALA A 81 2.20 -6.65 1.91
C ALA A 81 2.37 -6.73 0.38
N ALA A 82 3.46 -6.16 -0.14
CA ALA A 82 3.90 -6.37 -1.51
C ALA A 82 5.12 -7.32 -1.52
N PRO A 83 5.13 -8.40 -2.32
CA PRO A 83 6.31 -9.23 -2.42
C PRO A 83 7.41 -8.43 -3.12
N PHE A 84 8.54 -8.26 -2.43
CA PHE A 84 9.72 -7.48 -2.82
C PHE A 84 10.22 -7.72 -4.27
N PHE A 85 9.84 -8.84 -4.91
CA PHE A 85 10.43 -9.30 -6.17
C PHE A 85 9.57 -9.15 -7.44
N HIS A 86 8.40 -8.49 -7.41
CA HIS A 86 7.62 -8.32 -8.66
C HIS A 86 8.30 -7.40 -9.69
N ASN A 87 9.20 -6.53 -9.25
CA ASN A 87 9.94 -5.58 -10.08
C ASN A 87 11.47 -5.77 -10.03
N ALA A 88 11.96 -6.81 -9.34
CA ALA A 88 13.37 -7.19 -9.45
C ALA A 88 13.57 -7.76 -10.85
N HIS A 89 13.89 -6.88 -11.80
CA HIS A 89 14.09 -7.26 -13.18
C HIS A 89 15.03 -8.46 -13.23
N HIS A 90 14.62 -9.52 -13.93
CA HIS A 90 15.33 -10.80 -14.03
C HIS A 90 16.83 -10.64 -14.34
N TRP A 91 17.21 -9.59 -15.08
CA TRP A 91 18.60 -9.27 -15.38
C TRP A 91 19.43 -8.94 -14.14
N MET A 92 18.86 -8.33 -13.09
CA MET A 92 19.60 -7.99 -11.87
C MET A 92 20.02 -9.25 -11.08
N ALA A 93 19.14 -10.25 -11.01
CA ALA A 93 19.49 -11.55 -10.44
C ALA A 93 20.58 -12.24 -11.28
N ALA A 94 20.44 -12.21 -12.60
CA ALA A 94 21.44 -12.76 -13.52
C ALA A 94 22.80 -12.07 -13.37
N LEU A 95 22.83 -10.73 -13.32
CA LEU A 95 24.06 -9.96 -13.11
C LEU A 95 24.71 -10.29 -11.76
N GLY A 96 23.93 -10.47 -10.69
CA GLY A 96 24.46 -10.93 -9.41
C GLY A 96 25.18 -12.27 -9.51
N VAL A 97 24.60 -13.23 -10.23
CA VAL A 97 25.23 -14.55 -10.48
C VAL A 97 26.48 -14.41 -11.35
N PHE A 98 26.44 -13.61 -12.42
CA PHE A 98 27.60 -13.40 -13.28
C PHE A 98 28.77 -12.72 -12.54
N LEU A 99 28.48 -11.71 -11.72
CA LEU A 99 29.51 -11.02 -10.93
C LEU A 99 30.16 -11.99 -9.92
N THR A 100 29.38 -12.81 -9.22
CA THR A 100 29.93 -13.79 -8.27
C THR A 100 30.79 -14.86 -8.96
N LEU A 101 30.35 -15.40 -10.10
CA LEU A 101 31.13 -16.38 -10.87
C LEU A 101 32.44 -15.78 -11.43
N SER A 102 32.41 -14.55 -11.93
CA SER A 102 33.61 -13.89 -12.45
C SER A 102 34.67 -13.63 -11.36
N VAL A 103 34.24 -13.24 -10.16
CA VAL A 103 35.13 -13.08 -8.99
C VAL A 103 35.75 -14.42 -8.58
N LEU A 104 34.96 -15.50 -8.51
CA LEU A 104 35.48 -16.82 -8.18
C LEU A 104 36.49 -17.32 -9.22
N SER A 105 36.21 -17.13 -10.51
CA SER A 105 37.10 -17.53 -11.60
C SER A 105 38.43 -16.76 -11.58
N THR A 106 38.39 -15.45 -11.34
CA THR A 106 39.61 -14.62 -11.24
C THR A 106 40.44 -14.99 -10.02
N ALA A 107 39.82 -15.22 -8.86
CA ALA A 107 40.49 -15.69 -7.66
C ALA A 107 41.17 -17.06 -7.85
N LEU A 108 40.46 -18.02 -8.47
CA LEU A 108 41.01 -19.35 -8.79
C LEU A 108 42.18 -19.25 -9.76
N SER A 109 42.05 -18.43 -10.80
CA SER A 109 43.11 -18.23 -11.80
C SER A 109 44.36 -17.62 -11.15
N ALA A 110 44.20 -16.61 -10.30
CA ALA A 110 45.30 -16.00 -9.55
C ALA A 110 45.97 -16.99 -8.59
N TYR A 111 45.19 -17.83 -7.92
CA TYR A 111 45.70 -18.89 -7.05
C TYR A 111 46.54 -19.92 -7.83
N LEU A 112 46.03 -20.42 -8.96
CA LEU A 112 46.73 -21.39 -9.80
C LEU A 112 48.01 -20.80 -10.39
N TRP A 113 48.00 -19.53 -10.79
CA TRP A 113 49.19 -18.85 -11.29
C TRP A 113 50.27 -18.72 -10.21
N ARG A 114 49.90 -18.31 -8.99
CA ARG A 114 50.82 -18.26 -7.84
C ARG A 114 51.41 -19.61 -7.45
N LYS A 115 50.65 -20.69 -7.62
CA LYS A 115 51.11 -22.05 -7.31
C LYS A 115 52.10 -22.60 -8.35
N LYS A 116 51.98 -22.14 -9.60
CA LYS A 116 52.83 -22.59 -10.72
C LYS A 116 54.14 -21.80 -10.83
N SER A 117 54.15 -20.55 -10.36
CA SER A 117 55.37 -19.73 -10.19
C SER A 117 56.15 -20.14 -8.96
#